data_AF-A0A2E4CS24-F1
#
_entry.id   AF-A0A2E4CS24-F1
#
_cell.length_a   1.000
_cell.length_b   1.000
_cell.length_c   1.000
_cell.angle_alpha   90.00
_cell.angle_beta   90.00
_cell.angle_gamma   90.00
#
_symmetry.space_group_name_H-M   'P 1'
#
loop_
_entity.id
_entity.type
_entity.pdbx_description
1 polymer ?
#
loop_
_entity_poly.entity_id
_entity_poly.type
_entity_poly.pdbx_seq_one_letter_code
_entity_poly.pdbx_strand_id
1 'polypeptide(L)'
;VGGMPLPIARDLMNEGIRVNTILPGIFKTPLLMGLPEKAIEALNASVPFPKRLGEPEEYAKLALCMIETGYFNGEDVRLDGAIRMAPR
;
A
#
# COMPACT_ATOMS: atom_id res chain seq x y z
N VAL A 1 9.17 9.41 11.63
CA VAL A 1 8.40 10.63 11.33
C VAL A 1 7.02 10.15 10.93
N GLY A 2 5.98 10.44 11.72
CA GLY A 2 4.60 10.12 11.32
C GLY A 2 4.25 10.96 10.10
N GLY A 3 3.63 10.35 9.08
CA GLY A 3 3.24 11.06 7.88
C GLY A 3 2.10 12.08 8.14
N MET A 4 1.57 12.64 7.06
CA MET A 4 0.42 13.53 7.10
C MET A 4 -0.92 12.91 7.58
N PRO A 5 -1.21 11.59 7.53
CA PRO A 5 -2.54 11.11 7.93
C PRO A 5 -2.88 11.39 9.39
N LEU A 6 -1.90 11.33 10.32
CA LEU A 6 -2.17 11.60 11.73
C LEU A 6 -2.60 13.05 12.03
N PRO A 7 -1.89 14.10 11.58
CA PRO A 7 -2.35 15.47 11.79
C PRO A 7 -3.69 15.74 11.09
N ILE A 8 -3.90 15.25 9.87
CA ILE A 8 -5.18 15.46 9.15
C ILE A 8 -6.33 14.73 9.85
N ALA A 9 -6.11 13.50 10.35
CA ALA A 9 -7.11 12.79 11.14
C ALA A 9 -7.52 13.55 12.41
N ARG A 10 -6.60 14.30 13.02
CA ARG A 10 -6.88 15.15 14.18
C ARG A 10 -7.63 16.42 13.78
N ASP A 11 -7.27 17.03 12.66
CA ASP A 11 -7.95 18.23 12.15
C ASP A 11 -9.43 17.94 11.81
N LEU A 12 -9.72 16.76 11.27
CA LEU A 12 -11.08 16.37 10.85
C LEU A 12 -11.88 15.60 11.92
N MET A 13 -11.37 15.45 13.15
CA MET A 13 -11.98 14.59 14.16
C MET A 13 -13.40 15.04 14.56
N ASN A 14 -13.65 16.35 14.57
CA ASN A 14 -14.95 16.92 14.93
C ASN A 14 -16.00 16.73 13.82
N GLU A 15 -15.56 16.45 12.59
CA GLU A 15 -16.42 16.13 11.44
C GLU A 15 -16.70 14.62 11.35
N GLY A 16 -16.09 13.80 12.21
CA GLY A 16 -16.24 12.35 12.19
C GLY A 16 -15.56 11.68 10.99
N ILE A 17 -14.60 12.36 10.33
CA ILE A 17 -13.88 11.84 9.17
C ILE A 17 -12.60 11.14 9.62
N ARG A 18 -12.42 9.88 9.19
CA ARG A 18 -11.19 9.12 9.41
C ARG A 18 -10.23 9.31 8.24
N VAL A 19 -8.93 9.31 8.53
CA VAL A 19 -7.88 9.48 7.52
C VAL A 19 -6.82 8.40 7.70
N ASN A 20 -6.57 7.61 6.67
CA ASN A 20 -5.58 6.53 6.67
C ASN A 20 -4.82 6.53 5.35
N THR A 21 -3.64 5.92 5.34
CA THR A 21 -2.80 5.81 4.14
C THR A 21 -2.40 4.36 3.90
N ILE A 22 -2.50 3.93 2.64
CA ILE A 22 -1.95 2.66 2.17
C ILE A 22 -0.61 2.96 1.50
N LEU A 23 0.43 2.25 1.93
CA LEU A 23 1.79 2.32 1.38
C LEU A 23 2.03 1.04 0.55
N PRO A 24 1.64 1.02 -0.74
CA PRO A 24 1.81 -0.16 -1.57
C PRO A 24 3.28 -0.42 -1.89
N GLY A 25 3.63 -1.70 -1.99
CA GLY A 25 4.86 -2.15 -2.65
C GLY A 25 4.70 -2.09 -4.18
N ILE A 26 5.01 -3.20 -4.84
CA ILE A 26 4.93 -3.32 -6.29
C ILE A 26 3.70 -4.15 -6.70
N PHE A 27 2.89 -3.60 -7.60
CA PHE A 27 1.59 -4.15 -8.00
C PHE A 27 1.44 -4.26 -9.51
N LYS A 28 0.70 -5.28 -9.97
CA LYS A 28 0.35 -5.49 -11.38
C LYS A 28 -0.62 -4.42 -11.87
N THR A 29 -0.07 -3.27 -12.22
CA THR A 29 -0.81 -2.16 -12.83
C THR A 29 -0.36 -1.99 -14.29
N PRO A 30 -1.15 -1.34 -15.16
CA PRO A 30 -0.75 -1.06 -16.54
C PRO A 30 0.65 -0.43 -16.66
N LEU A 31 1.03 0.39 -15.67
CA LEU A 31 2.36 1.00 -15.60
C LEU A 31 3.49 -0.04 -15.55
N LEU A 32 3.38 -1.08 -14.71
CA LEU A 32 4.42 -2.12 -14.59
C LEU A 32 4.31 -3.19 -15.67
N MET A 33 3.12 -3.42 -16.22
CA MET A 33 2.92 -4.38 -17.31
C MET A 33 3.55 -3.93 -18.65
N GLY A 34 3.91 -2.65 -18.79
CA GLY A 34 4.67 -2.16 -19.94
C GLY A 34 6.18 -2.44 -19.88
N LEU A 35 6.69 -3.01 -18.78
CA LEU A 35 8.11 -3.33 -18.63
C LEU A 35 8.47 -4.63 -19.39
N PRO A 36 9.73 -4.78 -19.82
CA PRO A 36 10.21 -6.04 -20.38
C PRO A 36 10.01 -7.20 -19.39
N GLU A 37 9.70 -8.39 -19.90
CA GLU A 37 9.41 -9.58 -19.09
C GLU A 37 10.50 -9.88 -18.04
N LYS A 38 11.77 -9.79 -18.44
CA LYS A 38 12.93 -9.95 -17.54
C LYS A 38 12.91 -8.97 -16.35
N ALA A 39 12.42 -7.74 -16.55
CA ALA A 39 12.29 -6.76 -15.49
C ALA A 39 11.14 -7.12 -14.53
N ILE A 40 10.02 -7.63 -15.06
CA ILE A 40 8.89 -8.12 -14.26
C ILE A 40 9.32 -9.32 -13.41
N GLU A 41 10.06 -10.27 -13.98
CA GLU A 41 10.61 -11.42 -13.24
C GLU A 41 11.57 -10.99 -12.13
N ALA A 42 12.47 -10.05 -12.39
CA ALA A 42 13.38 -9.50 -11.39
C ALA A 42 12.60 -8.81 -10.25
N LEU A 43 11.55 -8.06 -10.58
CA LEU A 43 10.66 -7.43 -9.61
C LEU A 43 9.91 -8.48 -8.77
N ASN A 44 9.34 -9.52 -9.39
CA ASN A 44 8.70 -10.63 -8.66
C ASN A 44 9.66 -11.27 -7.65
N ALA A 45 10.91 -11.52 -8.05
CA ALA A 45 11.93 -12.13 -7.21
C ALA A 45 12.40 -11.24 -6.05
N SER A 46 12.24 -9.92 -6.18
CA SER A 46 12.61 -8.95 -5.13
C SER A 46 11.64 -8.91 -3.95
N VAL A 47 10.41 -9.43 -4.12
CA VAL A 47 9.42 -9.51 -3.03
C VAL A 47 9.71 -10.74 -2.18
N PRO A 48 9.91 -10.61 -0.86
CA PRO A 48 10.16 -11.75 0.03
C PRO A 48 9.05 -12.82 0.03
N PHE A 49 7.82 -12.44 0.36
CA PHE A 49 6.67 -13.36 0.31
C PHE A 49 5.33 -12.59 0.29
N PRO A 50 4.37 -12.98 -0.57
CA PRO A 50 4.52 -13.94 -1.68
C PRO A 50 5.45 -13.40 -2.77
N LYS A 51 6.23 -14.29 -3.43
CA LYS A 51 7.23 -13.93 -4.46
C LYS A 51 6.59 -13.53 -5.80
N ARG A 52 5.81 -12.46 -5.80
CA ARG A 52 5.11 -11.90 -6.97
C ARG A 52 4.76 -10.44 -6.73
N LEU A 53 4.45 -9.73 -7.81
CA LEU A 53 3.71 -8.48 -7.75
C LEU A 53 2.34 -8.69 -7.05
N GLY A 54 1.92 -7.69 -6.29
CA GLY A 54 0.58 -7.63 -5.71
C GLY A 54 -0.49 -7.50 -6.79
N GLU A 55 -1.67 -8.06 -6.54
CA GLU A 55 -2.84 -7.91 -7.41
C GLU A 55 -3.67 -6.69 -6.99
N PRO A 56 -4.26 -5.90 -7.92
CA PRO A 56 -5.08 -4.75 -7.57
C PRO A 56 -6.22 -5.05 -6.57
N GLU A 57 -6.78 -6.27 -6.62
CA GLU A 57 -7.82 -6.73 -5.71
C GLU A 57 -7.32 -6.83 -4.25
N GLU A 58 -6.03 -7.08 -4.02
CA GLU A 58 -5.44 -7.11 -2.68
C GLU A 58 -5.35 -5.69 -2.09
N TYR A 59 -5.07 -4.69 -2.93
CA TYR A 59 -5.15 -3.29 -2.53
C TYR A 59 -6.59 -2.89 -2.19
N ALA A 60 -7.56 -3.27 -3.03
CA ALA A 60 -8.97 -3.00 -2.81
C ALA A 60 -9.49 -3.62 -1.50
N LYS A 61 -9.08 -4.86 -1.19
CA LYS A 61 -9.43 -5.53 0.07
C LYS A 61 -8.91 -4.77 1.30
N LEU A 62 -7.70 -4.24 1.25
CA LEU A 62 -7.18 -3.41 2.35
C LEU A 62 -7.96 -2.10 2.48
N ALA A 63 -8.27 -1.44 1.37
CA ALA A 63 -9.08 -0.22 1.39
C ALA A 63 -10.47 -0.47 2.00
N LEU A 64 -11.14 -1.56 1.63
CA LEU A 64 -12.43 -1.97 2.21
C LEU A 64 -12.29 -2.25 3.71
N CYS A 65 -11.27 -3.00 4.13
CA CYS A 65 -11.01 -3.26 5.55
C CYS A 65 -10.87 -1.95 6.35
N MET A 66 -10.13 -0.97 5.84
CA MET A 66 -9.99 0.34 6.48
C MET A 66 -11.30 1.14 6.50
N ILE A 67 -12.16 0.98 5.50
CA ILE A 67 -13.48 1.63 5.44
C ILE A 67 -14.44 1.00 6.46
N GLU A 68 -14.49 -0.33 6.52
CA GLU A 68 -15.40 -1.10 7.37
C GLU A 68 -14.98 -1.11 8.84
N THR A 69 -13.68 -0.94 9.12
CA THR A 69 -13.15 -0.92 10.50
C THR A 69 -13.24 0.48 11.10
N GLY A 70 -14.27 0.72 11.93
CA GLY A 70 -14.52 2.03 12.55
C GLY A 70 -13.39 2.57 13.44
N TYR A 71 -12.51 1.71 13.96
CA TYR A 71 -11.39 2.10 14.82
C TYR A 71 -10.07 2.37 14.05
N PHE A 72 -10.09 2.29 12.72
CA PHE A 72 -8.92 2.52 11.87
C PHE A 72 -8.76 4.03 11.60
N ASN A 73 -7.82 4.73 12.23
CA ASN A 73 -7.67 6.17 12.02
C ASN A 73 -6.23 6.67 12.26
N GLY A 74 -5.73 7.51 11.36
CA GLY A 74 -4.41 8.12 11.43
C GLY A 74 -3.25 7.18 11.11
N GLU A 75 -3.51 6.04 10.47
CA GLU A 75 -2.54 4.95 10.33
C GLU A 75 -1.94 4.85 8.91
N ASP A 76 -0.70 4.34 8.85
CA ASP A 76 0.07 4.08 7.64
C ASP A 76 0.28 2.56 7.47
N VAL A 77 -0.46 1.90 6.56
CA VAL A 77 -0.33 0.44 6.36
C VAL A 77 0.49 0.11 5.14
N ARG A 78 1.58 -0.62 5.35
CA ARG A 78 2.36 -1.22 4.26
C ARG A 78 1.66 -2.45 3.71
N LEU A 79 1.46 -2.46 2.40
CA LEU A 79 0.95 -3.61 1.65
C LEU A 79 1.95 -3.96 0.54
N ASP A 80 2.97 -4.75 0.88
CA ASP A 80 4.17 -4.81 0.05
C ASP A 80 4.91 -6.15 0.01
N GLY A 81 4.35 -7.21 0.59
CA GLY A 81 5.01 -8.53 0.66
C GLY A 81 6.35 -8.52 1.40
N ALA A 82 6.52 -7.58 2.34
CA ALA A 82 7.72 -7.33 3.13
C ALA A 82 8.94 -6.79 2.35
N ILE A 83 8.74 -6.33 1.11
CA ILE A 83 9.84 -5.76 0.31
C ILE A 83 10.42 -4.50 0.97
N ARG A 84 11.74 -4.33 0.85
CA ARG A 84 12.43 -3.07 1.08
C ARG A 84 13.22 -2.75 -0.18
N MET A 85 12.91 -1.63 -0.83
CA MET A 85 13.60 -1.25 -2.05
C MET A 85 15.03 -0.85 -1.70
N ALA A 86 16.00 -1.54 -2.30
CA ALA A 86 17.40 -1.18 -2.19
C ALA A 86 17.64 0.19 -2.85
N PRO A 87 18.57 1.00 -2.33
CA PRO A 87 19.03 2.20 -3.02
C PRO A 87 19.56 1.83 -4.41
N ARG A 88 19.25 2.66 -5.39
CA ARG A 88 19.84 2.59 -6.73
C ARG A 88 21.09 3.45 -6.80
#